data_AF-A0A9P0JAI2-F1
#
_entry.id   AF-A0A9P0JAI2-F1
#
_cell.length_a   1.000
_cell.length_b   1.000
_cell.length_c   1.000
_cell.angle_alpha   90.00
_cell.angle_beta   90.00
_cell.angle_gamma   90.00
#
_symmetry.space_group_name_H-M   'P 1'
#
loop_
_entity.id
_entity.type
_entity.pdbx_description
1 polymer ?
#
loop_
_entity_poly.entity_id
_entity_poly.type
_entity_poly.pdbx_seq_one_letter_code
_entity_poly.pdbx_strand_id
1 'polypeptide(L)'
;MNTPEKNAGTNDGKDAGKKDGENATPRYLCDQCGKSLSSRHGLKRHRRTHAKEGPFPCESCGKLLATRFTFNRHQQMHTAENLYTCETCLQSFCSRYGLERHQQTHTAEQPFSCSECGASFADQRTLDNHYLRTDLRS
;
A
#
# COMPACT_ATOMS: atom_id res chain seq x y z
N MET A 1 1.06 -28.37 -59.64
CA MET A 1 1.28 -27.81 -58.30
C MET A 1 0.07 -28.17 -57.45
N ASN A 2 0.16 -29.33 -56.78
CA ASN A 2 -0.82 -29.91 -55.86
C ASN A 2 -0.03 -30.91 -54.98
N THR A 3 -0.06 -30.71 -53.64
CA THR A 3 -0.06 -31.64 -52.46
C THR A 3 0.78 -32.95 -52.47
N PRO A 4 0.98 -33.74 -51.37
CA PRO A 4 0.69 -33.58 -49.92
C PRO A 4 1.85 -34.02 -48.96
N GLU A 5 1.62 -33.86 -47.65
CA GLU A 5 2.03 -34.63 -46.45
C GLU A 5 3.30 -35.53 -46.44
N LYS A 6 4.08 -35.45 -45.34
CA LYS A 6 4.34 -36.59 -44.42
C LYS A 6 5.12 -36.21 -43.15
N ASN A 7 4.61 -36.76 -42.06
CA ASN A 7 5.08 -36.83 -40.67
C ASN A 7 6.50 -37.41 -40.51
N ALA A 8 7.23 -36.98 -39.48
CA ALA A 8 8.05 -37.84 -38.63
C ALA A 8 8.56 -37.05 -37.42
N GLY A 9 8.04 -37.36 -36.24
CA GLY A 9 8.65 -36.95 -34.98
C GLY A 9 9.81 -37.87 -34.61
N THR A 10 10.77 -37.33 -33.87
CA THR A 10 11.53 -38.08 -32.87
C THR A 10 11.80 -37.16 -31.70
N ASN A 11 11.41 -37.64 -30.53
CA ASN A 11 11.65 -37.02 -29.24
C ASN A 11 13.07 -37.40 -28.79
N ASP A 12 13.87 -36.41 -28.42
CA ASP A 12 15.02 -36.63 -27.55
C ASP A 12 15.00 -35.57 -26.46
N GLY A 13 14.72 -36.04 -25.24
CA GLY A 13 14.70 -35.22 -24.05
C GLY A 13 16.09 -34.68 -23.74
N LYS A 14 16.14 -33.42 -23.29
CA LYS A 14 17.23 -32.97 -22.44
C LYS A 14 16.78 -31.87 -21.49
N ASP A 15 16.60 -32.32 -20.26
CA ASP A 15 16.98 -31.66 -19.01
C ASP A 15 16.33 -30.31 -18.68
N ALA A 16 15.46 -30.39 -17.66
CA ALA A 16 14.86 -29.28 -16.96
C ALA A 16 15.90 -28.52 -16.14
N GLY A 17 16.53 -27.52 -16.75
CA GLY A 17 17.29 -26.48 -16.06
C GLY A 17 16.39 -25.31 -15.68
N LYS A 18 15.62 -25.46 -14.59
CA LYS A 18 14.84 -24.38 -13.98
C LYS A 18 15.80 -23.31 -13.44
N LYS A 19 16.00 -22.23 -14.19
CA LYS A 19 16.68 -21.03 -13.67
C LYS A 19 15.63 -20.15 -13.01
N ASP A 20 15.43 -20.39 -11.72
CA ASP A 20 14.78 -19.43 -10.83
C ASP A 20 15.71 -18.21 -10.73
N GLY A 21 15.60 -17.33 -11.73
CA GLY A 21 16.27 -16.04 -11.74
C GLY A 21 15.54 -15.10 -10.82
N GLU A 22 15.79 -15.20 -9.52
CA GLU A 22 15.44 -14.19 -8.54
C GLU A 22 16.08 -12.86 -8.96
N ASN A 23 15.31 -12.02 -9.64
CA ASN A 23 15.62 -10.60 -9.72
C ASN A 23 15.32 -10.00 -8.33
N ALA A 24 16.21 -10.29 -7.39
CA ALA A 24 16.19 -9.71 -6.05
C ALA A 24 16.47 -8.23 -6.19
N THR A 25 15.40 -7.44 -6.35
CA THR A 25 15.46 -5.99 -6.28
C THR A 25 16.20 -5.61 -4.99
N PRO A 26 17.34 -4.88 -5.07
CA PRO A 26 18.14 -4.59 -3.89
C PRO A 26 17.29 -3.85 -2.86
N ARG A 27 17.19 -4.44 -1.68
CA ARG A 27 16.48 -3.87 -0.53
C ARG A 27 17.39 -2.88 0.19
N TYR A 28 16.88 -1.68 0.42
CA TYR A 28 17.61 -0.59 1.07
C TYR A 28 17.15 -0.48 2.52
N LEU A 29 18.02 -0.82 3.46
CA LEU A 29 17.73 -0.82 4.89
C LEU A 29 17.94 0.56 5.50
N CYS A 30 17.03 0.97 6.38
CA CYS A 30 17.23 2.13 7.24
C CYS A 30 18.11 1.78 8.43
N ASP A 31 19.20 2.52 8.57
CA ASP A 31 20.11 2.50 9.72
C ASP A 31 19.43 2.81 11.06
N GLN A 32 18.41 3.66 11.06
CA GLN A 32 17.76 4.14 12.29
C GLN A 32 16.61 3.26 12.79
N CYS A 33 15.96 2.47 11.93
CA CYS A 33 14.79 1.67 12.33
C CYS A 33 14.72 0.29 11.65
N GLY A 34 15.74 -0.12 10.90
CA GLY A 34 15.81 -1.41 10.22
C GLY A 34 14.83 -1.59 9.06
N LYS A 35 13.98 -0.60 8.73
CA LYS A 35 12.95 -0.74 7.70
C LYS A 35 13.56 -0.98 6.33
N SER A 36 13.07 -1.99 5.62
CA SER A 36 13.46 -2.33 4.25
C SER A 36 12.62 -1.58 3.22
N LEU A 37 13.29 -0.85 2.32
CA LEU A 37 12.67 -0.09 1.24
C LEU A 37 13.08 -0.66 -0.12
N SER A 38 12.16 -0.60 -1.10
CA SER A 38 12.38 -1.13 -2.45
C SER A 38 13.28 -0.26 -3.35
N SER A 39 13.67 0.94 -2.89
CA SER A 39 14.54 1.84 -3.67
C SER A 39 15.38 2.76 -2.80
N ARG A 40 16.54 3.17 -3.33
CA ARG A 40 17.44 4.16 -2.71
C ARG A 40 16.75 5.51 -2.49
N HIS A 41 15.94 5.95 -3.47
CA HIS A 41 15.11 7.15 -3.35
C HIS A 41 14.08 7.02 -2.23
N GLY A 42 13.44 5.84 -2.11
CA GLY A 42 12.55 5.51 -1.01
C GLY A 42 13.24 5.60 0.35
N LEU A 43 14.45 5.04 0.47
CA LEU A 43 15.25 5.14 1.70
C LEU A 43 15.64 6.59 2.03
N LYS A 44 16.11 7.37 1.05
CA LYS A 44 16.46 8.79 1.26
C LYS A 44 15.27 9.60 1.75
N ARG A 45 14.08 9.37 1.18
CA ARG A 45 12.82 9.99 1.63
C ARG A 45 12.43 9.50 3.03
N HIS A 46 12.57 8.21 3.30
CA HIS A 46 12.25 7.63 4.60
C HIS A 46 13.12 8.20 5.71
N ARG A 47 14.43 8.40 5.50
CA ARG A 47 15.31 9.00 6.52
C ARG A 47 14.84 10.39 6.98
N ARG A 48 14.11 11.13 6.14
CA ARG A 48 13.49 12.42 6.52
C ARG A 48 12.34 12.28 7.52
N THR A 49 11.79 11.08 7.72
CA THR A 49 10.77 10.85 8.75
C THR A 49 11.38 10.74 10.14
N HIS A 50 12.69 10.45 10.23
CA HIS A 50 13.41 10.38 11.50
C HIS A 50 14.02 11.72 11.89
N ALA A 51 14.42 12.53 10.91
CA ALA A 51 14.76 13.91 11.16
C ALA A 51 13.48 14.68 11.55
N LYS A 52 13.50 15.43 12.65
CA LYS A 52 12.45 16.43 12.99
C LYS A 52 12.51 17.65 12.05
N GLU A 53 13.01 17.47 10.83
CA GLU A 53 13.20 18.49 9.81
C GLU A 53 12.65 17.96 8.48
N GLY A 54 11.54 18.53 8.04
CA GLY A 54 10.98 18.33 6.71
C GLY A 54 11.09 19.64 5.94
N PRO A 55 11.51 19.63 4.66
CA PRO A 55 11.69 20.87 3.89
C PRO A 55 10.40 21.63 3.62
N PHE A 56 9.24 21.06 3.97
CA PHE A 56 7.94 21.65 3.74
C PHE A 56 7.21 21.89 5.08
N PRO A 57 7.43 23.06 5.72
CA PRO A 57 6.72 23.44 6.93
C PRO A 57 5.29 23.88 6.61
N CYS A 58 4.32 23.34 7.34
CA CYS A 58 2.95 23.86 7.35
C CYS A 58 2.87 25.06 8.28
N GLU A 59 2.60 26.25 7.74
CA GLU A 59 2.47 27.48 8.52
C GLU A 59 1.26 27.46 9.46
N SER A 60 0.18 26.76 9.08
CA SER A 60 -1.05 26.68 9.86
C SER A 60 -0.93 25.85 11.14
N CYS A 61 -0.04 24.86 11.19
CA CYS A 61 0.08 23.97 12.36
C CYS A 61 1.53 23.58 12.74
N GLY A 62 2.53 24.16 12.09
CA GLY A 62 3.95 23.91 12.33
C GLY A 62 4.45 22.53 11.89
N LYS A 63 3.60 21.66 11.33
CA LYS A 63 3.98 20.30 10.94
C LYS A 63 4.96 20.31 9.78
N LEU A 64 6.05 19.56 9.89
CA LEU A 64 7.03 19.39 8.82
C LEU A 64 6.74 18.14 8.00
N LEU A 65 6.69 18.30 6.68
CA LEU A 65 6.36 17.21 5.75
C LEU A 65 7.60 16.84 4.93
N ALA A 66 7.81 15.54 4.73
CA ALA A 66 9.02 15.01 4.08
C ALA A 66 9.05 15.25 2.56
N THR A 67 7.89 15.46 1.92
CA THR A 67 7.73 15.66 0.47
C THR A 67 6.70 16.72 0.11
N ARG A 68 6.84 17.32 -1.07
CA ARG A 68 5.90 18.33 -1.60
C ARG A 68 4.49 17.77 -1.80
N PHE A 69 4.38 16.55 -2.31
CA PHE A 69 3.08 15.87 -2.47
C PHE A 69 2.35 15.71 -1.14
N THR A 70 3.06 15.20 -0.11
CA THR A 70 2.47 15.07 1.23
C THR A 70 2.15 16.40 1.89
N PHE A 71 2.89 17.45 1.57
CA PHE A 71 2.63 18.82 2.02
C PHE A 71 1.36 19.39 1.41
N ASN A 72 1.21 19.37 0.08
CA ASN A 72 0.02 19.89 -0.59
C ASN A 72 -1.25 19.17 -0.12
N ARG A 73 -1.21 17.83 0.00
CA ARG A 73 -2.33 17.04 0.54
C ARG A 73 -2.65 17.40 2.01
N HIS A 74 -1.61 17.68 2.80
CA HIS A 74 -1.81 18.12 4.19
C HIS A 74 -2.45 19.51 4.26
N GLN A 75 -2.06 20.44 3.38
CA GLN A 75 -2.66 21.77 3.33
C GLN A 75 -4.15 21.74 2.98
N GLN A 76 -4.59 20.83 2.11
CA GLN A 76 -6.01 20.64 1.78
C GLN A 76 -6.87 20.29 3.01
N MET A 77 -6.29 19.74 4.07
CA MET A 77 -7.02 19.48 5.31
C MET A 77 -7.35 20.76 6.08
N HIS A 78 -6.58 21.83 5.88
CA HIS A 78 -6.80 23.12 6.53
C HIS A 78 -7.75 24.02 5.75
N THR A 79 -7.77 23.92 4.42
CA THR A 79 -8.58 24.81 3.57
C THR A 79 -10.05 24.38 3.44
N ALA A 80 -10.45 23.26 4.07
CA ALA A 80 -11.78 22.63 3.91
C ALA A 80 -12.18 22.37 2.44
N GLU A 81 -11.28 22.57 1.48
CA GLU A 81 -11.36 22.13 0.09
C GLU A 81 -11.13 20.62 0.05
N ASN A 82 -12.05 19.90 0.68
CA ASN A 82 -12.12 18.48 0.54
C ASN A 82 -12.60 18.16 -0.87
N LEU A 83 -11.74 17.48 -1.60
CA LEU A 83 -11.96 17.18 -3.02
C LEU A 83 -13.03 16.09 -3.22
N TYR A 84 -13.23 15.22 -2.23
CA TYR A 84 -14.03 14.01 -2.39
C TYR A 84 -15.08 13.91 -1.28
N THR A 85 -16.34 14.07 -1.64
CA THR A 85 -17.47 14.04 -0.71
C THR A 85 -18.26 12.75 -0.87
N CYS A 86 -18.64 12.14 0.26
CA CYS A 86 -19.54 11.01 0.28
C CYS A 86 -20.96 11.47 -0.02
N GLU A 87 -21.58 10.93 -1.05
CA GLU A 87 -22.95 11.29 -1.42
C GLU A 87 -24.00 10.81 -0.39
N THR A 88 -23.67 9.78 0.41
CA THR A 88 -24.57 9.20 1.41
C THR A 88 -24.66 10.04 2.69
N CYS A 89 -23.53 10.53 3.21
CA CYS A 89 -23.49 11.24 4.50
C CYS A 89 -22.88 12.64 4.42
N LEU A 90 -22.52 13.10 3.21
CA LEU A 90 -21.89 14.39 2.93
C LEU A 90 -20.54 14.60 3.64
N GLN A 91 -19.95 13.55 4.19
CA GLN A 91 -18.63 13.62 4.79
C GLN A 91 -17.56 13.75 3.72
N SER A 92 -16.57 14.59 4.00
CA SER A 92 -15.59 15.05 3.05
C SER A 92 -14.20 14.50 3.36
N PHE A 93 -13.44 14.15 2.32
CA PHE A 93 -12.14 13.49 2.41
C PHE A 93 -11.09 14.17 1.52
N CYS A 94 -9.85 14.21 2.02
CA CYS A 94 -8.69 14.75 1.29
C CYS A 94 -8.06 13.79 0.27
N SER A 95 -8.65 12.61 0.06
CA SER A 95 -8.19 11.65 -0.96
C SER A 95 -9.30 10.72 -1.40
N ARG A 96 -9.29 10.35 -2.68
CA ARG A 96 -10.24 9.38 -3.27
C ARG A 96 -10.24 8.04 -2.56
N TYR A 97 -9.05 7.47 -2.29
CA TYR A 97 -8.92 6.23 -1.52
C TYR A 97 -9.56 6.32 -0.13
N GLY A 98 -9.45 7.48 0.53
CA GLY A 98 -10.10 7.72 1.82
C GLY A 98 -11.63 7.71 1.72
N LEU A 99 -12.18 8.29 0.65
CA LEU A 99 -13.62 8.26 0.36
C LEU A 99 -14.10 6.84 0.02
N GLU A 100 -13.42 6.12 -0.88
CA GLU A 100 -13.80 4.77 -1.30
C GLU A 100 -13.84 3.81 -0.10
N ARG A 101 -12.82 3.88 0.77
CA ARG A 101 -12.78 3.08 2.00
C ARG A 101 -13.88 3.49 2.99
N HIS A 102 -14.23 4.78 3.04
CA HIS A 102 -15.37 5.22 3.86
C HIS A 102 -16.70 4.73 3.28
N GLN A 103 -16.86 4.67 1.96
CA GLN A 103 -18.09 4.14 1.36
C GLN A 103 -18.35 2.68 1.73
N GLN A 104 -17.29 1.89 1.96
CA GLN A 104 -17.40 0.52 2.48
C GLN A 104 -17.99 0.45 3.90
N THR A 105 -18.07 1.56 4.64
CA THR A 105 -18.77 1.56 5.94
C THR A 105 -20.27 1.75 5.81
N HIS A 106 -20.75 2.25 4.67
CA HIS A 106 -22.18 2.37 4.37
C HIS A 106 -22.73 1.08 3.77
N THR A 107 -21.88 0.29 3.11
CA THR A 107 -22.22 -1.07 2.70
C THR A 107 -21.99 -2.02 3.88
N ALA A 108 -22.87 -2.99 4.11
CA ALA A 108 -22.64 -4.04 5.10
C ALA A 108 -21.57 -5.06 4.64
N GLU A 109 -20.80 -4.72 3.60
CA GLU A 109 -19.74 -5.55 3.06
C GLU A 109 -18.50 -5.39 3.93
N GLN A 110 -18.30 -6.37 4.81
CA GLN A 110 -17.10 -6.49 5.62
C GLN A 110 -16.33 -7.73 5.17
N PRO A 111 -15.57 -7.65 4.06
CA PRO A 111 -14.94 -8.81 3.44
C PRO A 111 -13.79 -9.39 4.28
N PHE A 112 -13.34 -8.67 5.30
CA PHE A 112 -12.25 -9.09 6.17
C PHE A 112 -12.81 -9.55 7.51
N SER A 113 -12.61 -10.81 7.88
CA SER A 113 -13.08 -11.36 9.15
C SER A 113 -11.94 -11.89 10.01
N CYS A 114 -12.11 -11.77 11.33
CA CYS A 114 -11.26 -12.41 12.31
C CYS A 114 -11.63 -13.88 12.44
N SER A 115 -10.68 -14.79 12.24
CA SER A 115 -10.92 -16.23 12.37
C SER A 115 -11.22 -16.66 13.81
N GLU A 116 -10.66 -15.96 14.79
CA GLU A 116 -10.77 -16.32 16.21
C GLU A 116 -12.09 -15.90 16.84
N CYS A 117 -12.58 -14.69 16.54
CA CYS A 117 -13.79 -14.14 17.15
C CYS A 117 -14.96 -13.91 16.19
N GLY A 118 -14.76 -14.13 14.88
CA GLY A 118 -15.79 -13.95 13.86
C GLY A 118 -16.15 -12.48 13.58
N ALA A 119 -15.46 -11.51 14.18
CA ALA A 119 -15.69 -10.10 13.91
C ALA A 119 -15.33 -9.75 12.46
N SER A 120 -16.19 -9.00 11.79
CA SER A 120 -15.98 -8.55 10.43
C SER A 120 -15.60 -7.06 10.37
N PHE A 121 -14.77 -6.72 9.40
CA PHE A 121 -14.16 -5.41 9.23
C PHE A 121 -14.25 -4.96 7.78
N ALA A 122 -14.39 -3.65 7.58
CA ALA A 122 -14.44 -3.04 6.25
C ALA A 122 -13.09 -3.10 5.51
N ASP A 123 -11.95 -3.15 6.23
CA ASP A 123 -10.63 -3.21 5.62
C ASP A 123 -9.62 -4.08 6.39
N GLN A 124 -8.60 -4.59 5.68
CA GLN A 124 -7.53 -5.42 6.23
C GLN A 124 -6.76 -4.72 7.35
N ARG A 125 -6.53 -3.41 7.26
CA ARG A 125 -5.74 -2.67 8.26
C ARG A 125 -6.44 -2.65 9.61
N THR A 126 -7.76 -2.59 9.62
CA THR A 126 -8.59 -2.60 10.82
C THR A 126 -8.61 -4.00 11.43
N LEU A 127 -8.63 -5.05 10.60
CA LEU A 127 -8.44 -6.44 11.04
C LEU A 127 -7.03 -6.68 11.62
N ASP A 128 -5.97 -6.22 10.96
CA ASP A 128 -4.59 -6.33 11.46
C ASP A 128 -4.45 -5.64 12.83
N ASN A 129 -5.08 -4.48 12.96
CA ASN A 129 -5.07 -3.74 14.21
C ASN A 129 -5.91 -4.43 15.30
N HIS A 130 -7.00 -5.09 14.93
CA HIS A 130 -7.76 -5.96 15.82
C HIS A 130 -6.86 -7.07 16.37
N TYR A 131 -6.16 -7.82 15.50
CA TYR A 131 -5.20 -8.84 15.93
C TYR A 131 -4.15 -8.28 16.89
N LEU A 132 -3.46 -7.20 16.50
CA LEU A 132 -2.44 -6.54 17.35
C LEU A 132 -2.94 -6.11 18.74
N ARG A 133 -4.24 -5.82 18.89
CA ARG A 133 -4.87 -5.45 20.16
C ARG A 133 -5.37 -6.64 20.95
N THR A 134 -5.79 -7.71 20.27
CA THR A 134 -6.29 -8.93 20.91
C THR A 134 -5.18 -9.92 21.27
N ASP A 135 -4.00 -9.83 20.64
CA ASP A 135 -2.79 -10.63 20.93
C ASP A 135 -2.09 -10.28 22.26
N LEU A 136 -2.77 -9.59 23.20
CA LEU A 136 -2.32 -9.34 24.58
C LEU A 136 -3.12 -10.13 25.64
N ARG A 137 -3.85 -11.17 25.23
CA ARG A 137 -4.43 -12.18 26.13
C ARG A 137 -4.06 -13.59 25.67
N SER A 138 -2.81 -13.96 25.88
CA SER A 138 -2.37 -15.35 26.09
C SER A 138 -1.14 -15.33 26.98
#